data_AF-A0A397SKU0-F1
#
_entry.id   AF-A0A397SKU0-F1
#
_cell.length_a   1.000
_cell.length_b   1.000
_cell.length_c   1.000
_cell.angle_alpha   90.00
_cell.angle_beta   90.00
_cell.angle_gamma   90.00
#
_symmetry.space_group_name_H-M   'P 1'
#
loop_
_entity.id
_entity.type
_entity.pdbx_description
1 polymer ?
#
loop_
_entity_poly.entity_id
_entity_poly.type
_entity_poly.pdbx_seq_one_letter_code
_entity_poly.pdbx_strand_id
1 'polypeptide(L)'
;MTFNQFLLNKKPKTITLDRIQYKDSSDETTFTKDPTIIESKAIKHYQMLGDQNSFNQQMFHSLYNLPSHWQPIYQPSLRIQDQWYTNILKEIDSSELNDTLRNCPNNKLAGKSSICYEDIKNAHAFLHALILKFYNNILKFQIYPTAWSFIKKKSSPSSTYNLFNERDPHS
;
A
#
# COMPACT_ATOMS: atom_id res chain seq x y z
N MET A 1 -3.41 21.96 -7.45
CA MET A 1 -3.98 21.78 -6.10
C MET A 1 -4.02 20.29 -5.79
N THR A 2 -3.16 19.83 -4.89
CA THR A 2 -2.95 18.41 -4.59
C THR A 2 -3.92 17.92 -3.52
N PHE A 3 -4.65 16.85 -3.82
CA PHE A 3 -5.60 16.14 -2.96
C PHE A 3 -5.08 15.86 -1.53
N ASN A 4 -3.76 15.64 -1.39
CA ASN A 4 -3.12 15.41 -0.08
C ASN A 4 -3.20 16.61 0.88
N GLN A 5 -3.29 17.84 0.38
CA GLN A 5 -3.39 19.03 1.25
C GLN A 5 -4.74 19.07 1.98
N PHE A 6 -5.80 18.50 1.40
CA PHE A 6 -7.16 18.56 1.95
C PHE A 6 -7.37 17.61 3.15
N LEU A 7 -6.62 16.51 3.19
CA LEU A 7 -6.66 15.56 4.31
C LEU A 7 -6.00 16.12 5.58
N LEU A 8 -4.93 16.91 5.41
CA LEU A 8 -4.16 17.50 6.50
C LEU A 8 -4.76 18.82 7.03
N ASN A 9 -5.61 19.50 6.24
CA ASN A 9 -6.25 20.76 6.62
C ASN A 9 -7.62 20.59 7.32
N LYS A 10 -7.84 19.50 8.05
CA LYS A 10 -9.06 19.37 8.87
C LYS A 10 -8.87 20.12 10.19
N LYS A 11 -9.74 21.09 10.46
CA LYS A 11 -9.85 21.70 11.80
C LYS A 11 -10.14 20.57 12.81
N PRO A 12 -9.46 20.55 13.98
CA PRO A 12 -9.76 19.57 15.01
C PRO A 12 -11.24 19.69 15.38
N LYS A 13 -11.97 18.58 15.27
CA LYS A 13 -13.37 18.51 15.69
C LYS A 13 -13.38 18.07 17.15
N THR A 14 -13.92 18.91 18.02
CA THR A 14 -14.14 18.55 19.42
C THR A 14 -15.41 17.71 19.53
N ILE A 15 -15.35 16.63 20.30
CA ILE A 15 -16.51 15.81 20.63
C ILE A 15 -16.69 15.89 22.14
N THR A 16 -17.90 16.22 22.60
CA THR A 16 -18.27 16.20 24.02
C THR A 16 -18.85 14.84 24.36
N LEU A 17 -18.24 14.14 25.32
CA LEU A 17 -18.67 12.81 25.77
C LEU A 17 -19.28 12.91 27.17
N ASP A 18 -20.60 12.89 27.26
CA ASP A 18 -21.31 12.97 28.55
C ASP A 18 -21.44 11.61 29.26
N ARG A 19 -21.38 10.53 28.47
CA ARG A 19 -21.59 9.15 28.91
C ARG A 19 -20.81 8.19 28.02
N ILE A 20 -20.24 7.16 28.62
CA ILE A 20 -19.63 6.05 27.86
C ILE A 20 -20.12 4.70 28.40
N GLN A 21 -20.13 3.72 27.50
CA GLN A 21 -20.33 2.31 27.80
C GLN A 21 -18.99 1.60 27.66
N TYR A 22 -18.60 0.81 28.65
CA TYR A 22 -17.39 0.00 28.57
C TYR A 22 -17.61 -1.36 29.24
N LYS A 23 -16.79 -2.34 28.85
CA LYS A 23 -16.75 -3.65 29.50
C LYS A 23 -15.74 -3.64 30.64
N ASP A 24 -16.15 -4.10 31.81
CA ASP A 24 -15.26 -4.22 32.96
C ASP A 24 -14.44 -5.54 32.90
N SER A 25 -13.54 -5.77 33.87
CA SER A 25 -12.75 -7.01 33.97
C SER A 25 -13.59 -8.29 34.02
N SER A 26 -14.87 -8.17 34.38
CA SER A 26 -15.84 -9.27 34.40
C SER A 26 -16.62 -9.45 33.08
N ASP A 27 -16.24 -8.76 32.00
CA ASP A 27 -16.94 -8.65 30.69
C ASP A 27 -18.37 -8.07 30.76
N GLU A 28 -18.81 -7.64 31.94
CA GLU A 28 -20.09 -6.98 32.16
C GLU A 28 -20.11 -5.56 31.59
N THR A 29 -21.23 -5.21 30.95
CA THR A 29 -21.40 -3.93 30.29
C THR A 29 -21.83 -2.87 31.29
N THR A 30 -20.95 -1.92 31.58
CA THR A 30 -21.18 -0.86 32.57
C THR A 30 -21.26 0.52 31.91
N PHE A 31 -22.12 1.39 32.45
CA PHE A 31 -22.27 2.78 32.02
C PHE A 31 -21.71 3.71 33.08
N THR A 32 -20.93 4.71 32.67
CA THR A 32 -20.43 5.74 33.57
C THR A 32 -20.70 7.15 33.05
N LYS A 33 -20.86 8.08 33.99
CA LYS A 33 -20.89 9.54 33.80
C LYS A 33 -19.68 10.24 34.43
N ASP A 34 -18.82 9.49 35.11
CA ASP A 34 -17.68 10.06 35.80
C ASP A 34 -16.68 10.62 34.78
N PRO A 35 -16.37 11.93 34.81
CA PRO A 35 -15.45 12.56 33.86
C PRO A 35 -14.06 11.88 33.82
N THR A 36 -13.57 11.42 34.97
CA THR A 36 -12.22 10.82 35.08
C THR A 36 -12.17 9.43 34.44
N ILE A 37 -13.24 8.66 34.60
CA ILE A 37 -13.38 7.34 33.98
C ILE A 37 -13.62 7.50 32.48
N ILE A 38 -14.40 8.50 32.06
CA ILE A 38 -14.62 8.82 30.65
C ILE A 38 -13.30 9.16 29.96
N GLU A 39 -12.50 10.05 30.54
CA GLU A 39 -11.21 10.48 29.99
C GLU A 39 -10.25 9.29 29.85
N SER A 40 -10.03 8.53 30.93
CA SER A 40 -9.10 7.40 30.92
C SER A 40 -9.50 6.32 29.92
N LYS A 41 -10.79 5.98 29.83
CA LYS A 41 -11.28 4.97 28.87
C LYS A 41 -11.25 5.49 27.43
N ALA A 42 -11.55 6.76 27.19
CA ALA A 42 -11.48 7.36 25.86
C ALA A 42 -10.04 7.39 25.35
N ILE A 43 -9.08 7.85 26.18
CA ILE A 43 -7.65 7.85 25.84
C ILE A 43 -7.20 6.42 25.50
N LYS A 44 -7.51 5.45 26.36
CA LYS A 44 -7.15 4.05 26.13
C LYS A 44 -7.75 3.51 24.83
N HIS A 45 -9.02 3.78 24.55
CA HIS A 45 -9.69 3.35 23.31
C HIS A 45 -8.99 3.89 22.06
N TYR A 46 -8.70 5.19 22.01
CA TYR A 46 -8.08 5.81 20.84
C TYR A 46 -6.59 5.45 20.68
N GLN A 47 -5.89 5.17 21.79
CA GLN A 47 -4.52 4.65 21.74
C GLN A 47 -4.47 3.21 21.22
N MET A 48 -5.45 2.36 21.59
CA MET A 48 -5.51 0.96 21.18
C MET A 48 -6.09 0.74 19.78
N LEU A 49 -6.74 1.75 19.19
CA LEU A 49 -7.36 1.69 17.86
C LEU A 49 -6.39 1.31 16.72
N GLY A 50 -5.08 1.52 16.92
CA GLY A 50 -4.02 1.12 15.98
C GLY A 50 -3.23 -0.13 16.38
N ASP A 51 -3.51 -0.71 17.56
CA ASP A 51 -2.74 -1.82 18.09
C ASP A 51 -3.27 -3.14 17.52
N GLN A 52 -2.48 -3.72 16.60
CA GLN A 52 -2.82 -4.90 15.80
C GLN A 52 -3.15 -6.14 16.67
N ASN A 53 -2.65 -6.17 17.91
CA ASN A 53 -2.85 -7.27 18.85
C ASN A 53 -4.09 -7.12 19.74
N SER A 54 -4.67 -5.92 19.82
CA SER A 54 -5.72 -5.62 20.81
C SER A 54 -7.13 -5.73 20.27
N PHE A 55 -7.30 -5.49 18.97
CA PHE A 55 -8.50 -5.86 18.24
C PHE A 55 -8.28 -7.27 17.70
N ASN A 56 -9.17 -8.21 18.04
CA ASN A 56 -9.32 -9.42 17.25
C ASN A 56 -9.57 -8.97 15.80
N GLN A 57 -8.51 -8.95 14.99
CA GLN A 57 -8.62 -8.64 13.58
C GLN A 57 -9.45 -9.76 12.98
N GLN A 58 -10.76 -9.56 12.89
CA GLN A 58 -11.61 -10.40 12.09
C GLN A 58 -11.14 -10.22 10.65
N MET A 59 -10.22 -11.09 10.22
CA MET A 59 -9.91 -11.21 8.81
C MET A 59 -11.16 -11.73 8.13
N PHE A 60 -11.84 -10.84 7.42
CA PHE A 60 -13.01 -11.19 6.64
C PHE A 60 -12.53 -11.86 5.35
N HIS A 61 -12.51 -13.19 5.33
CA HIS A 61 -12.13 -13.97 4.15
C HIS A 61 -13.30 -14.20 3.17
N SER A 62 -14.54 -13.98 3.63
CA SER A 62 -15.75 -14.16 2.84
C SER A 62 -16.77 -13.07 3.12
N LEU A 63 -17.66 -12.82 2.15
CA LEU A 63 -18.76 -11.86 2.27
C LEU A 63 -19.65 -12.18 3.49
N TYR A 64 -19.85 -13.46 3.81
CA TYR A 64 -20.65 -13.90 4.95
C TYR A 64 -20.01 -13.61 6.31
N ASN A 65 -18.70 -13.35 6.35
CA ASN A 65 -18.03 -12.95 7.58
C ASN A 65 -18.19 -11.45 7.86
N LEU A 66 -18.56 -10.65 6.85
CA LEU A 66 -18.78 -9.22 7.03
C LEU A 66 -20.07 -8.96 7.81
N PRO A 67 -20.10 -7.89 8.61
CA PRO A 67 -21.35 -7.39 9.18
C PRO A 67 -22.41 -7.15 8.10
N SER A 68 -23.67 -7.45 8.39
CA SER A 68 -24.79 -7.43 7.44
C SER A 68 -24.93 -6.12 6.65
N HIS A 69 -24.63 -4.98 7.28
CA HIS A 69 -24.70 -3.67 6.64
C HIS A 69 -23.59 -3.42 5.59
N TRP A 70 -22.46 -4.13 5.68
CA TRP A 70 -21.38 -4.06 4.70
C TRP A 70 -21.55 -5.03 3.54
N GLN A 71 -22.27 -6.15 3.74
CA GLN A 71 -22.51 -7.14 2.69
C GLN A 71 -23.02 -6.56 1.36
N PRO A 72 -24.04 -5.68 1.31
CA PRO A 72 -24.52 -5.14 0.03
C PRO A 72 -23.50 -4.20 -0.65
N ILE A 73 -22.60 -3.57 0.11
CA ILE A 73 -21.59 -2.65 -0.41
C ILE A 73 -20.44 -3.43 -1.08
N TYR A 74 -20.04 -4.54 -0.46
CA TYR A 74 -18.94 -5.39 -0.93
C TYR A 74 -19.40 -6.54 -1.82
N GLN A 75 -20.70 -6.65 -2.10
CA GLN A 75 -21.21 -7.65 -3.02
C GLN A 75 -20.65 -7.38 -4.44
N PRO A 76 -20.10 -8.40 -5.12
CA PRO A 76 -19.60 -8.24 -6.49
C PRO A 76 -20.66 -7.63 -7.39
N SER A 77 -20.27 -6.63 -8.18
CA SER A 77 -21.19 -5.98 -9.10
C SER A 77 -21.53 -6.91 -10.25
N LEU A 78 -22.81 -7.23 -10.44
CA LEU A 78 -23.30 -8.03 -11.58
C LEU A 78 -23.00 -7.42 -12.96
N ARG A 79 -22.65 -6.12 -13.00
CA ARG A 79 -22.28 -5.44 -14.23
C ARG A 79 -20.85 -5.76 -14.67
N ILE A 80 -19.98 -6.09 -13.74
CA ILE A 80 -18.59 -6.43 -14.03
C ILE A 80 -18.59 -7.89 -14.46
N GLN A 81 -18.27 -8.13 -15.71
CA GLN A 81 -18.18 -9.49 -16.24
C GLN A 81 -16.76 -10.00 -16.05
N ASP A 82 -16.63 -11.24 -15.57
CA ASP A 82 -15.33 -11.84 -15.25
C ASP A 82 -14.34 -11.79 -16.43
N GLN A 83 -14.87 -11.95 -17.65
CA GLN A 83 -14.13 -11.87 -18.90
C GLN A 83 -13.40 -10.53 -19.15
N TRP A 84 -13.76 -9.45 -18.45
CA TRP A 84 -13.07 -8.17 -18.59
C TRP A 84 -11.68 -8.17 -17.98
N TYR A 85 -11.44 -9.02 -16.98
CA TYR A 85 -10.15 -9.11 -16.28
C TYR A 85 -9.43 -10.44 -16.48
N THR A 86 -10.06 -11.45 -17.09
CA THR A 86 -9.40 -12.72 -17.44
C THR A 86 -8.12 -12.50 -18.25
N ASN A 87 -8.14 -11.55 -19.19
CA ASN A 87 -6.98 -11.20 -19.99
C ASN A 87 -5.84 -10.57 -19.16
N ILE A 88 -6.17 -9.83 -18.10
CA ILE A 88 -5.19 -9.15 -17.24
C ILE A 88 -4.51 -10.15 -16.30
N LEU A 89 -5.23 -11.20 -15.91
CA LEU A 89 -4.73 -12.27 -15.03
C LEU A 89 -3.97 -13.36 -15.77
N LYS A 90 -3.97 -13.34 -17.11
CA LYS A 90 -3.26 -14.30 -17.93
C LYS A 90 -1.75 -14.06 -17.85
N GLU A 91 -0.98 -15.14 -17.86
CA GLU A 91 0.47 -15.06 -18.03
C GLU A 91 0.83 -14.46 -19.40
N ILE A 92 1.95 -13.75 -19.44
CA ILE A 92 2.49 -13.15 -20.67
C ILE A 92 2.85 -14.29 -21.62
N ASP A 93 2.43 -14.17 -22.89
CA ASP A 93 2.78 -15.11 -23.93
C ASP A 93 4.10 -14.73 -24.64
N SER A 94 4.72 -15.73 -25.25
CA SER A 94 5.89 -15.56 -26.11
C SER A 94 5.65 -14.60 -27.28
N SER A 95 4.45 -14.58 -27.87
CA SER A 95 4.10 -13.63 -28.93
C SER A 95 4.09 -12.19 -28.44
N GLU A 96 3.45 -11.94 -27.29
CA GLU A 96 3.39 -10.63 -26.65
C GLU A 96 4.78 -10.10 -26.28
N LEU A 97 5.66 -10.97 -25.75
CA LEU A 97 7.04 -10.61 -25.46
C LEU A 97 7.78 -10.23 -26.75
N ASN A 98 7.66 -11.02 -27.82
CA ASN A 98 8.32 -10.76 -29.08
C ASN A 98 7.84 -9.47 -29.75
N ASP A 99 6.53 -9.20 -29.72
CA ASP A 99 5.96 -7.98 -30.26
C ASP A 99 6.38 -6.75 -29.44
N THR A 100 6.47 -6.88 -28.12
CA THR A 100 7.01 -5.83 -27.25
C THR A 100 8.48 -5.56 -27.55
N LEU A 101 9.28 -6.61 -27.73
CA LEU A 101 10.69 -6.47 -28.09
C LEU A 101 10.83 -5.77 -29.45
N ARG A 102 10.06 -6.17 -30.48
CA ARG A 102 10.06 -5.52 -31.80
C ARG A 102 9.79 -4.02 -31.71
N ASN A 103 8.82 -3.63 -30.89
CA ASN A 103 8.42 -2.24 -30.68
C ASN A 103 9.39 -1.41 -29.83
N CYS A 104 10.40 -2.04 -29.20
CA CYS A 104 11.43 -1.29 -28.49
C CYS A 104 12.25 -0.44 -29.48
N PRO A 105 12.60 0.81 -29.14
CA PRO A 105 13.34 1.69 -30.03
C PRO A 105 14.79 1.21 -30.21
N ASN A 106 15.27 1.28 -31.45
CA ASN A 106 16.67 1.01 -31.75
C ASN A 106 17.55 2.23 -31.40
N ASN A 107 18.83 1.98 -31.15
CA ASN A 107 19.90 2.95 -30.89
C ASN A 107 19.72 3.77 -29.60
N LYS A 108 18.94 3.27 -28.63
CA LYS A 108 18.98 3.83 -27.28
C LYS A 108 20.29 3.41 -26.63
N LEU A 109 21.00 4.40 -26.08
CA LEU A 109 22.24 4.17 -25.33
C LEU A 109 21.99 3.10 -24.27
N ALA A 110 22.76 2.02 -24.31
CA ALA A 110 22.84 1.09 -23.20
C ALA A 110 23.15 1.89 -21.93
N GLY A 111 22.41 1.59 -20.86
CA GLY A 111 22.72 2.17 -19.56
C GLY A 111 24.05 1.65 -19.02
N LYS A 112 24.18 1.62 -17.70
CA LYS A 112 25.39 1.14 -17.02
C LYS A 112 25.80 -0.30 -17.36
N SER A 113 24.87 -1.10 -17.90
CA SER A 113 25.09 -2.51 -18.24
C SER A 113 25.72 -2.73 -19.60
N SER A 114 25.85 -1.71 -20.47
CA SER A 114 26.28 -1.84 -21.87
C SER A 114 25.40 -2.75 -22.76
N ILE A 115 24.30 -3.29 -22.25
CA ILE A 115 23.32 -4.10 -23.01
C ILE A 115 22.29 -3.17 -23.67
N CYS A 116 22.21 -3.20 -24.99
CA CYS A 116 21.25 -2.46 -25.79
C CYS A 116 19.98 -3.31 -26.07
N TYR A 117 18.91 -2.67 -26.56
CA TYR A 117 17.70 -3.40 -26.95
C TYR A 117 17.96 -4.34 -28.13
N GLU A 118 18.87 -3.97 -29.02
CA GLU A 118 19.35 -4.79 -30.15
C GLU A 118 19.92 -6.12 -29.68
N ASP A 119 20.71 -6.11 -28.61
CA ASP A 119 21.33 -7.32 -28.07
C ASP A 119 20.26 -8.29 -27.58
N ILE A 120 19.20 -7.77 -26.96
CA ILE A 120 18.07 -8.57 -26.47
C ILE A 120 17.19 -9.03 -27.64
N LYS A 121 16.93 -8.16 -28.63
CA LYS A 121 16.15 -8.50 -29.84
C LYS A 121 16.78 -9.64 -30.62
N ASN A 122 18.09 -9.59 -30.81
CA ASN A 122 18.85 -10.56 -31.58
C ASN A 122 19.35 -11.74 -30.74
N ALA A 123 19.01 -11.77 -29.44
CA ALA A 123 19.42 -12.84 -28.56
C ALA A 123 18.81 -14.19 -28.96
N HIS A 124 19.46 -15.26 -28.52
CA HIS A 124 18.95 -16.62 -28.69
C HIS A 124 17.59 -16.81 -28.00
N ALA A 125 16.70 -17.61 -28.59
CA ALA A 125 15.35 -17.86 -28.09
C ALA A 125 15.31 -18.35 -26.62
N PHE A 126 16.39 -19.02 -26.17
CA PHE A 126 16.55 -19.39 -24.77
C PHE A 126 16.53 -18.19 -23.81
N LEU A 127 17.16 -17.08 -24.18
CA LEU A 127 17.17 -15.86 -23.38
C LEU A 127 15.77 -15.24 -23.32
N HIS A 128 15.03 -15.26 -24.44
CA HIS A 128 13.63 -14.80 -24.46
C HIS A 128 12.75 -15.68 -23.55
N ALA A 129 12.95 -16.99 -23.54
CA ALA A 129 12.23 -17.90 -22.65
C ALA A 129 12.55 -17.63 -21.16
N LEU A 130 13.82 -17.31 -20.84
CA LEU A 130 14.20 -16.91 -19.49
C LEU A 130 13.55 -15.59 -19.06
N ILE A 131 13.52 -14.59 -19.95
CA ILE A 131 12.85 -13.31 -19.71
C ILE A 131 11.36 -13.53 -19.47
N LEU A 132 10.70 -14.33 -20.30
CA LEU A 132 9.28 -14.65 -20.19
C LEU A 132 8.98 -15.30 -18.83
N LYS A 133 9.75 -16.33 -18.46
CA LYS A 133 9.63 -17.01 -17.17
C LYS A 133 9.85 -16.05 -16.00
N PHE A 134 10.83 -15.16 -16.12
CA PHE A 134 11.14 -14.17 -15.09
C PHE A 134 9.96 -13.22 -14.85
N TYR A 135 9.39 -12.62 -15.91
CA TYR A 135 8.24 -11.72 -15.78
C TYR A 135 6.98 -12.43 -15.28
N ASN A 136 6.68 -13.63 -15.77
CA ASN A 136 5.54 -14.41 -15.28
C ASN A 136 5.70 -14.80 -13.80
N ASN A 137 6.92 -15.09 -13.34
CA ASN A 137 7.17 -15.30 -11.91
C ASN A 137 6.92 -14.02 -11.09
N ILE A 138 7.33 -12.83 -11.59
CA ILE A 138 7.02 -11.57 -10.90
C ILE A 138 5.51 -11.37 -10.75
N LEU A 139 4.74 -11.61 -11.83
CA LEU A 139 3.28 -11.48 -11.80
C LEU A 139 2.63 -12.51 -10.87
N LYS A 140 3.14 -13.75 -10.83
CA LYS A 140 2.59 -14.82 -9.99
C LYS A 140 2.87 -14.62 -8.51
N PHE A 141 4.12 -14.28 -8.17
CA PHE A 141 4.55 -14.18 -6.77
C PHE A 141 4.46 -12.77 -6.21
N GLN A 142 4.23 -11.75 -7.06
CA GLN A 142 4.23 -10.33 -6.68
C GLN A 142 5.55 -9.88 -6.03
N ILE A 143 6.64 -10.58 -6.35
CA ILE A 143 8.00 -10.29 -5.87
C ILE A 143 8.82 -9.82 -7.07
N TYR A 144 9.39 -8.62 -6.95
CA TYR A 144 10.29 -8.04 -7.94
C TYR A 144 11.62 -7.64 -7.28
N PRO A 145 12.70 -7.46 -8.05
CA PRO A 145 13.99 -7.06 -7.50
C PRO A 145 13.87 -5.77 -6.68
N THR A 146 14.34 -5.80 -5.43
CA THR A 146 14.29 -4.63 -4.52
C THR A 146 14.98 -3.40 -5.11
N ALA A 147 16.01 -3.59 -5.94
CA ALA A 147 16.69 -2.51 -6.67
C ALA A 147 15.73 -1.65 -7.53
N TRP A 148 14.61 -2.18 -8.00
CA TRP A 148 13.63 -1.45 -8.83
C TRP A 148 12.79 -0.45 -8.02
N SER A 149 12.65 -0.62 -6.70
CA SER A 149 11.92 0.33 -5.86
C SER A 149 12.76 1.56 -5.47
N PHE A 150 14.09 1.49 -5.59
CA PHE A 150 15.03 2.52 -5.15
C PHE A 150 15.31 3.62 -6.18
N ILE A 151 14.58 3.68 -7.31
CA ILE A 151 14.66 4.82 -8.24
C ILE A 151 13.94 6.02 -7.60
N LYS A 152 14.55 6.60 -6.57
CA LYS A 152 14.18 7.90 -6.03
C LYS A 152 14.35 8.92 -7.15
N LYS A 153 13.31 9.73 -7.36
CA LYS A 153 13.29 10.93 -8.20
C LYS A 153 14.65 11.64 -8.09
N LYS A 154 15.38 11.79 -9.20
CA LYS A 154 16.44 12.79 -9.31
C LYS A 154 15.77 14.17 -9.22
N SER A 155 15.47 14.64 -8.02
CA SER A 155 15.35 16.06 -7.73
C SER A 155 16.77 16.62 -7.57
N SER A 156 17.04 17.69 -8.31
CA SER A 156 18.29 18.46 -8.39
C SER A 156 18.83 18.97 -7.03
N PRO A 157 20.06 19.54 -6.99
CA PRO A 157 21.05 19.29 -5.94
C PRO A 157 20.87 20.14 -4.68
N SER A 158 21.41 19.59 -3.59
CA SER A 158 22.08 20.27 -2.47
C SER A 158 21.54 21.64 -2.06
N SER A 159 20.74 21.65 -0.99
CA SER A 159 20.87 22.72 -0.01
C SER A 159 21.31 22.10 1.32
N THR A 160 22.47 22.56 1.73
CA THR A 160 23.25 22.23 2.92
C THR A 160 22.43 22.24 4.20
N TYR A 161 22.52 21.15 4.96
CA TYR A 161 22.39 21.22 6.41
C TYR A 161 23.63 21.94 6.95
N ASN A 162 23.43 23.03 7.69
CA ASN A 162 24.34 23.54 8.72
C ASN A 162 23.44 24.20 9.79
N LEU A 163 23.30 23.54 10.93
CA LEU A 163 23.99 23.87 12.18
C LEU A 163 23.37 25.07 12.90
N PHE A 164 22.36 24.79 13.73
CA PHE A 164 22.14 25.51 14.99
C PHE A 164 21.59 24.52 16.01
N ASN A 165 22.50 23.75 16.60
CA ASN A 165 22.26 23.04 17.84
C ASN A 165 23.50 23.28 18.72
N GLU A 166 23.56 24.47 19.30
CA GLU A 166 24.32 24.73 20.52
C GLU A 166 23.34 25.38 21.51
N ARG A 167 22.67 24.53 22.27
CA ARG A 167 22.35 24.83 23.65
C ARG A 167 22.94 23.69 24.45
N ASP A 168 23.98 24.00 25.20
CA ASP A 168 24.23 23.29 26.44
C ASP A 168 24.03 24.24 27.63
N PRO A 169 23.61 23.70 28.78
CA PRO A 169 23.14 24.43 29.94
C PRO A 169 24.25 24.66 30.98
N HIS A 170 23.92 25.45 32.01
CA HIS A 170 24.68 25.72 33.25
C HIS A 170 25.60 26.96 33.27
N SER A 171 25.05 28.09 33.68
CA SER A 171 25.24 28.68 35.02
C SER A 171 24.31 29.88 35.20
#